data_AF-A0A4Q1ERN8-F1
#
_entry.id   AF-A0A4Q1ERN8-F1
#
_cell.length_a   1.000
_cell.length_b   1.000
_cell.length_c   1.000
_cell.angle_alpha   90.00
_cell.angle_beta   90.00
_cell.angle_gamma   90.00
#
_symmetry.space_group_name_H-M   'P 1'
#
loop_
_entity.id
_entity.type
_entity.pdbx_description
1 polymer ?
#
loop_
_entity_poly.entity_id
_entity_poly.type
_entity_poly.pdbx_seq_one_letter_code
_entity_poly.pdbx_strand_id
1 'polypeptide(L)'
;MNQNSPKKDVIIIGTGIAGSLIAKLLSDHVFDTTKGKMIHRADAGKSDHIREISILMYEAGLEAGLELDSVSSMTNYNEYIRTFYREEAKVPNSPYPNLKQAPSPNVLDMEHIVQPFPDKKGYLVQFGPMPFASDAIRVGGGTTLHWLGTTPRMLPNDFKLTEKYGITIPKPNSEEPSPVNWPINYDELKPYYEMAEFEIGVSGDVSRQEYPIDESMEEYYGNYVFPMEEIPQSYMDHKIVEGLKGTSVKLSSGEIPLMMVPSPQGRNSIPNPKYGKTKIIKAEPKDSGYKLVLDSSEKEEYKALGSVWNPYMGERCEGNASCVPICPVQAKYNALKTLKKLYIK
;
A
#
# COMPACT_ATOMS: atom_id res chain seq x y z
N MET A 1 -0.80 16.16 -31.40
CA MET A 1 -1.29 16.73 -30.12
C MET A 1 -2.02 18.02 -30.44
N ASN A 2 -3.33 18.07 -30.20
CA ASN A 2 -4.16 19.25 -30.48
C ASN A 2 -3.75 20.40 -29.54
N GLN A 3 -3.48 21.59 -30.07
CA GLN A 3 -3.11 22.79 -29.28
C GLN A 3 -4.26 23.35 -28.41
N ASN A 4 -5.43 22.70 -28.40
CA ASN A 4 -6.63 23.11 -27.68
C ASN A 4 -6.97 22.24 -26.45
N SER A 5 -6.10 21.32 -26.02
CA SER A 5 -6.34 20.62 -24.75
C SER A 5 -6.15 21.61 -23.58
N PRO A 6 -7.12 21.75 -22.66
CA PRO A 6 -6.97 22.63 -21.51
C PRO A 6 -5.74 22.20 -20.71
N LYS A 7 -4.86 23.16 -20.40
CA LYS A 7 -3.67 22.91 -19.57
C LYS A 7 -4.12 22.28 -18.25
N LYS A 8 -3.43 21.21 -17.86
CA LYS A 8 -3.65 20.49 -16.60
C LYS A 8 -2.62 20.99 -15.59
N ASP A 9 -3.04 21.12 -14.34
CA ASP A 9 -2.16 21.60 -13.26
C ASP A 9 -1.15 20.52 -12.87
N VAL A 10 -1.59 19.25 -12.85
CA VAL A 10 -0.76 18.10 -12.48
C VAL A 10 -0.97 16.95 -13.46
N ILE A 11 0.15 16.36 -13.90
CA ILE A 11 0.15 15.11 -14.67
C ILE A 11 0.74 14.02 -13.79
N ILE A 12 0.00 12.93 -13.58
CA ILE A 12 0.42 11.76 -12.82
C ILE A 12 0.57 10.60 -13.79
N ILE A 13 1.73 9.94 -13.77
CA ILE A 13 1.99 8.74 -14.58
C ILE A 13 1.98 7.53 -13.64
N GLY A 14 1.04 6.62 -13.87
CA GLY A 14 0.75 5.46 -13.06
C GLY A 14 -0.41 5.69 -12.09
N THR A 15 -1.32 4.73 -12.05
CA THR A 15 -2.50 4.64 -11.17
C THR A 15 -2.34 3.56 -10.10
N GLY A 16 -1.09 3.16 -9.83
CA GLY A 16 -0.75 2.39 -8.64
C GLY A 16 -1.00 3.17 -7.34
N ILE A 17 -0.61 2.60 -6.21
CA ILE A 17 -0.90 3.18 -4.89
C ILE A 17 -0.41 4.62 -4.73
N ALA A 18 0.81 4.93 -5.15
CA ALA A 18 1.38 6.28 -5.03
C ALA A 18 0.60 7.30 -5.89
N GLY A 19 0.39 7.00 -7.17
CA GLY A 19 -0.34 7.90 -8.08
C GLY A 19 -1.79 8.11 -7.64
N SER A 20 -2.45 7.05 -7.16
CA SER A 20 -3.81 7.12 -6.63
C SER A 20 -3.91 7.97 -5.37
N LEU A 21 -2.96 7.83 -4.44
CA LEU A 21 -2.91 8.63 -3.21
C LEU A 21 -2.64 10.11 -3.49
N ILE A 22 -1.68 10.41 -4.38
CA ILE A 22 -1.39 11.80 -4.79
C ILE A 22 -2.61 12.42 -5.44
N ALA A 23 -3.25 11.71 -6.37
CA ALA A 23 -4.47 12.18 -7.03
C ALA A 23 -5.59 12.45 -6.00
N LYS A 24 -5.77 11.55 -5.03
CA LYS A 24 -6.73 11.72 -3.93
C LYS A 24 -6.44 12.96 -3.09
N LEU A 25 -5.22 13.10 -2.59
CA LEU A 25 -4.84 14.23 -1.75
C LEU A 25 -5.04 15.56 -2.48
N LEU A 26 -4.66 15.64 -3.76
CA LEU A 26 -4.84 16.85 -4.56
C LEU A 26 -6.33 17.16 -4.83
N SER A 27 -7.16 16.15 -5.09
CA SER A 27 -8.61 16.32 -5.33
C SER A 27 -9.41 16.63 -4.06
N ASP A 28 -8.95 16.14 -2.91
CA ASP A 28 -9.53 16.39 -1.59
C ASP A 28 -9.29 17.84 -1.11
N HIS A 29 -8.35 18.54 -1.75
CA HIS A 29 -8.02 19.92 -1.43
C HIS A 29 -8.32 20.87 -2.60
N VAL A 30 -8.42 22.14 -2.27
CA VAL A 30 -8.61 23.23 -3.23
C VAL A 30 -7.69 24.39 -2.85
N PHE A 31 -7.33 25.23 -3.81
CA PHE A 31 -6.49 26.40 -3.57
C PHE A 31 -7.37 27.63 -3.28
N ASP A 32 -7.27 28.17 -2.08
CA ASP A 32 -7.91 29.43 -1.68
C ASP A 32 -7.03 30.59 -2.16
N THR A 33 -7.47 31.28 -3.22
CA THR A 33 -6.69 32.35 -3.85
C THR A 33 -6.57 33.61 -2.99
N THR A 34 -7.49 33.81 -2.03
CA THR A 34 -7.42 34.95 -1.10
C THR A 34 -6.41 34.68 0.01
N LYS A 35 -6.38 33.45 0.54
CA LYS A 35 -5.42 33.05 1.57
C LYS A 35 -4.07 32.60 1.02
N GLY A 36 -3.97 32.37 -0.29
CA GLY A 36 -2.76 31.92 -0.96
C GLY A 36 -2.29 30.52 -0.54
N LYS A 37 -3.22 29.62 -0.15
CA LYS A 37 -2.88 28.29 0.38
C LYS A 37 -3.90 27.21 0.02
N MET A 38 -3.45 25.96 0.09
CA MET A 38 -4.32 24.78 0.00
C MET A 38 -5.17 24.67 1.27
N ILE A 39 -6.45 24.33 1.09
CA ILE A 39 -7.37 23.98 2.16
C ILE A 39 -8.14 22.73 1.77
N HIS A 40 -8.62 21.97 2.76
CA HIS A 40 -9.45 20.81 2.48
C HIS A 40 -10.81 21.26 1.90
N ARG A 41 -11.34 20.53 0.93
CA ARG A 41 -12.58 20.88 0.22
C ARG A 41 -13.79 21.01 1.15
N ALA A 42 -13.85 20.21 2.22
CA ALA A 42 -14.93 20.31 3.22
C ALA A 42 -14.92 21.66 3.98
N ASP A 43 -13.76 22.30 4.09
CA ASP A 43 -13.60 23.61 4.73
C ASP A 43 -13.79 24.76 3.71
N ALA A 44 -13.79 24.44 2.41
CA ALA A 44 -13.99 25.39 1.33
C ALA A 44 -15.50 25.61 1.10
N GLY A 45 -16.01 26.77 1.49
CA GLY A 45 -17.36 27.19 1.10
C GLY A 45 -17.48 27.35 -0.43
N LYS A 46 -18.71 27.47 -0.94
CA LYS A 46 -18.94 27.82 -2.34
C LYS A 46 -18.56 29.28 -2.56
N SER A 47 -17.41 29.55 -3.19
CA SER A 47 -16.96 30.91 -3.45
C SER A 47 -16.08 31.03 -4.68
N ASP A 48 -16.10 32.20 -5.31
CA ASP A 48 -15.37 32.50 -6.55
C ASP A 48 -13.84 32.55 -6.37
N HIS A 49 -13.35 32.57 -5.13
CA HIS A 49 -11.90 32.57 -4.82
C HIS A 49 -11.32 31.17 -4.66
N ILE A 50 -12.12 30.11 -4.81
CA ILE A 50 -11.68 28.72 -4.71
C ILE A 50 -11.30 28.22 -6.11
N ARG A 51 -10.05 27.77 -6.26
CA ARG A 51 -9.56 27.13 -7.48
C ARG A 51 -9.36 25.64 -7.27
N GLU A 52 -9.95 24.84 -8.15
CA GLU A 52 -9.71 23.39 -8.20
C GLU A 52 -8.38 23.06 -8.88
N ILE A 53 -7.76 21.95 -8.48
CA ILE A 53 -6.58 21.40 -9.14
C ILE A 53 -7.05 20.43 -10.23
N SER A 54 -6.74 20.73 -11.47
CA SER A 54 -7.01 19.86 -12.60
C SER A 54 -5.90 18.80 -12.76
N ILE A 55 -6.28 17.54 -12.63
CA ILE A 55 -5.35 16.39 -12.66
C ILE A 55 -5.60 15.60 -13.95
N LEU A 56 -4.51 15.17 -14.59
CA LEU A 56 -4.54 14.19 -15.68
C LEU A 56 -3.70 12.98 -15.28
N MET A 57 -4.31 11.80 -15.29
CA MET A 57 -3.64 10.55 -14.98
C MET A 57 -3.40 9.75 -16.26
N TYR A 58 -2.19 9.23 -16.44
CA TYR A 58 -1.84 8.27 -17.48
C TYR A 58 -1.56 6.92 -16.87
N GLU A 59 -2.11 5.86 -17.46
CA GLU A 59 -1.79 4.48 -17.09
C GLU A 59 -1.26 3.73 -18.32
N ALA A 60 -0.30 2.82 -18.08
CA ALA A 60 0.11 1.84 -19.06
C ALA A 60 -0.74 0.58 -18.90
N GLY A 61 -1.15 -0.02 -20.02
CA GLY A 61 -1.84 -1.30 -20.01
C GLY A 61 -3.11 -1.27 -20.84
N LEU A 62 -4.24 -1.62 -20.21
CA LEU A 62 -5.56 -1.62 -20.82
C LEU A 62 -6.10 -0.19 -21.02
N GLU A 63 -7.32 -0.10 -21.57
CA GLU A 63 -8.02 1.17 -21.73
C GLU A 63 -8.16 1.91 -20.39
N ALA A 64 -7.70 3.17 -20.37
CA ALA A 64 -7.67 3.96 -19.15
C ALA A 64 -9.09 4.22 -18.62
N GLY A 65 -9.29 3.98 -17.32
CA GLY A 65 -10.56 4.25 -16.64
C GLY A 65 -11.57 3.11 -16.72
N LEU A 66 -11.24 2.01 -17.42
CA LEU A 66 -12.09 0.81 -17.49
C LEU A 66 -12.40 0.25 -16.09
N GLU A 67 -11.45 0.36 -15.17
CA GLU A 67 -11.59 -0.12 -13.79
C GLU A 67 -12.56 0.73 -12.94
N LEU A 68 -12.93 1.92 -13.41
CA LEU A 68 -13.71 2.91 -12.67
C LEU A 68 -15.18 2.94 -13.10
N ASP A 69 -15.48 2.51 -14.33
CA ASP A 69 -16.83 2.19 -14.78
C ASP A 69 -17.33 0.90 -14.14
N SER A 70 -18.45 0.94 -13.43
CA SER A 70 -18.89 -0.19 -12.60
C SER A 70 -19.15 -1.47 -13.42
N VAL A 71 -19.75 -1.36 -14.60
CA VAL A 71 -20.09 -2.53 -15.44
C VAL A 71 -18.83 -3.13 -16.07
N SER A 72 -17.97 -2.27 -16.63
CA SER A 72 -16.73 -2.70 -17.27
C SER A 72 -15.74 -3.25 -16.25
N SER A 73 -15.63 -2.61 -15.08
CA SER A 73 -14.81 -3.05 -13.94
C SER A 73 -15.21 -4.44 -13.45
N MET A 74 -16.51 -4.69 -13.23
CA MET A 74 -17.01 -6.01 -12.83
C MET A 74 -16.72 -7.07 -13.89
N THR A 75 -16.99 -6.76 -15.17
CA THR A 75 -16.78 -7.70 -16.27
C THR A 75 -15.31 -8.09 -16.39
N ASN A 76 -14.43 -7.08 -16.43
CA ASN A 76 -12.99 -7.29 -16.55
C ASN A 76 -12.38 -7.99 -15.34
N TYR A 77 -12.80 -7.66 -14.12
CA TYR A 77 -12.30 -8.35 -12.93
C TYR A 77 -12.74 -9.82 -12.89
N ASN A 78 -13.97 -10.12 -13.31
CA ASN A 78 -14.43 -11.50 -13.45
C ASN A 78 -13.64 -12.26 -14.54
N GLU A 79 -13.26 -11.60 -15.63
CA GLU A 79 -12.36 -12.20 -16.62
C GLU A 79 -10.97 -12.48 -16.04
N TYR A 80 -10.40 -11.61 -15.21
CA TYR A 80 -9.14 -11.91 -14.52
C TYR A 80 -9.24 -13.16 -13.63
N ILE A 81 -10.36 -13.30 -12.91
CA ILE A 81 -10.62 -14.50 -12.09
C ILE A 81 -10.72 -15.75 -12.98
N ARG A 82 -11.46 -15.68 -14.09
CA ARG A 82 -11.58 -16.80 -15.04
C ARG A 82 -10.25 -17.18 -15.66
N THR A 83 -9.45 -16.20 -16.08
CA THR A 83 -8.10 -16.39 -16.60
C THR A 83 -7.24 -17.10 -15.54
N PHE A 84 -7.22 -16.59 -14.31
CA PHE A 84 -6.48 -17.22 -13.22
C PHE A 84 -6.87 -18.69 -13.03
N TYR A 85 -8.15 -19.05 -13.10
CA TYR A 85 -8.57 -20.45 -12.97
C TYR A 85 -8.14 -21.33 -14.14
N ARG A 86 -8.01 -20.77 -15.34
CA ARG A 86 -7.58 -21.49 -16.55
C ARG A 86 -6.05 -21.63 -16.68
N GLU A 87 -5.30 -20.70 -16.13
CA GLU A 87 -3.83 -20.72 -16.20
C GLU A 87 -3.24 -21.97 -15.54
N GLU A 88 -2.24 -22.59 -16.16
CA GLU A 88 -1.54 -23.73 -15.56
C GLU A 88 -0.66 -23.27 -14.40
N ALA A 89 0.17 -22.25 -14.64
CA ALA A 89 1.01 -21.65 -13.64
C ALA A 89 0.20 -20.67 -12.77
N LYS A 90 0.25 -20.84 -11.44
CA LYS A 90 -0.43 -19.97 -10.47
C LYS A 90 0.55 -19.01 -9.79
N VAL A 91 1.01 -18.01 -10.54
CA VAL A 91 1.96 -16.97 -10.08
C VAL A 91 1.24 -15.62 -9.89
N PRO A 92 1.85 -14.62 -9.24
CA PRO A 92 1.27 -13.29 -9.06
C PRO A 92 0.68 -12.67 -10.34
N ASN A 93 1.31 -12.85 -11.51
CA ASN A 93 0.86 -12.25 -12.76
C ASN A 93 -0.25 -13.04 -13.48
N SER A 94 -0.53 -14.29 -13.11
CA SER A 94 -1.41 -15.21 -13.85
C SER A 94 -2.83 -14.68 -14.16
N PRO A 95 -3.51 -13.91 -13.28
CA PRO A 95 -4.85 -13.39 -13.61
C PRO A 95 -4.84 -12.31 -14.69
N TYR A 96 -3.70 -11.64 -14.90
CA TYR A 96 -3.62 -10.38 -15.63
C TYR A 96 -3.01 -10.58 -17.02
N PRO A 97 -3.43 -9.80 -18.02
CA PRO A 97 -2.96 -9.96 -19.39
C PRO A 97 -1.49 -9.60 -19.52
N ASN A 98 -0.74 -10.39 -20.32
CA ASN A 98 0.62 -10.06 -20.73
C ASN A 98 0.58 -9.10 -21.93
N LEU A 99 0.65 -7.80 -21.66
CA LEU A 99 0.50 -6.74 -22.66
C LEU A 99 1.85 -6.34 -23.26
N LYS A 100 2.05 -6.59 -24.57
CA LYS A 100 3.29 -6.23 -25.28
C LYS A 100 3.63 -4.74 -25.21
N GLN A 101 2.62 -3.87 -25.17
CA GLN A 101 2.78 -2.42 -25.07
C GLN A 101 3.06 -1.93 -23.64
N ALA A 102 2.87 -2.79 -22.63
CA ALA A 102 3.11 -2.48 -21.23
C ALA A 102 3.77 -3.67 -20.50
N PRO A 103 4.95 -4.13 -20.95
CA PRO A 103 5.60 -5.29 -20.38
C PRO A 103 6.06 -5.00 -18.94
N SER A 104 6.08 -6.04 -18.12
CA SER A 104 6.48 -6.00 -16.71
C SER A 104 7.22 -7.29 -16.32
N PRO A 105 8.00 -7.30 -15.22
CA PRO A 105 8.60 -8.53 -14.70
C PRO A 105 7.57 -9.62 -14.45
N ASN A 106 7.90 -10.83 -14.86
CA ASN A 106 7.14 -12.05 -14.56
C ASN A 106 8.12 -13.14 -14.11
N VAL A 107 7.84 -13.75 -12.98
CA VAL A 107 8.65 -14.83 -12.39
C VAL A 107 8.77 -16.05 -13.33
N LEU A 108 7.85 -16.23 -14.26
CA LEU A 108 7.91 -17.28 -15.28
C LEU A 108 8.98 -17.04 -16.36
N ASP A 109 9.47 -15.81 -16.48
CA ASP A 109 10.52 -15.47 -17.45
C ASP A 109 11.93 -15.71 -16.91
N MET A 110 12.07 -16.06 -15.62
CA MET A 110 13.37 -16.25 -14.99
C MET A 110 14.17 -17.41 -15.61
N GLU A 111 15.45 -17.17 -15.81
CA GLU A 111 16.42 -18.19 -16.20
C GLU A 111 17.70 -18.10 -15.37
N HIS A 112 18.47 -19.19 -15.39
CA HIS A 112 19.80 -19.21 -14.81
C HIS A 112 20.75 -18.29 -15.59
N ILE A 113 21.38 -17.34 -14.92
CA ILE A 113 22.31 -16.38 -15.53
C ILE A 113 23.64 -17.09 -15.81
N VAL A 114 24.02 -17.19 -17.09
CA VAL A 114 25.30 -17.79 -17.52
C VAL A 114 26.33 -16.69 -17.76
N GLN A 115 27.15 -16.43 -16.74
CA GLN A 115 28.24 -15.45 -16.82
C GLN A 115 29.22 -15.78 -17.96
N PRO A 116 29.76 -14.79 -18.70
CA PRO A 116 29.65 -13.35 -18.46
C PRO A 116 28.45 -12.66 -19.13
N PHE A 117 27.48 -13.43 -19.66
CA PHE A 117 26.35 -12.88 -20.39
C PHE A 117 25.17 -12.58 -19.45
N PRO A 118 24.42 -11.47 -19.68
CA PRO A 118 23.21 -11.21 -18.92
C PRO A 118 22.07 -12.14 -19.35
N ASP A 119 21.15 -12.38 -18.42
CA ASP A 119 19.80 -12.81 -18.78
C ASP A 119 19.04 -11.61 -19.38
N LYS A 120 18.34 -11.89 -20.48
CA LYS A 120 17.56 -10.93 -21.27
C LYS A 120 16.22 -11.49 -21.73
N LYS A 121 15.79 -12.65 -21.19
CA LYS A 121 14.55 -13.31 -21.62
C LYS A 121 13.33 -12.52 -21.16
N GLY A 122 13.31 -12.11 -19.90
CA GLY A 122 12.22 -11.36 -19.30
C GLY A 122 12.34 -9.85 -19.52
N TYR A 123 11.50 -9.12 -18.77
CA TYR A 123 11.51 -7.65 -18.78
C TYR A 123 12.81 -7.04 -18.24
N LEU A 124 13.42 -7.67 -17.23
CA LEU A 124 14.66 -7.19 -16.61
C LEU A 124 15.87 -7.74 -17.38
N VAL A 125 16.86 -6.87 -17.63
CA VAL A 125 18.20 -7.30 -18.04
C VAL A 125 19.00 -7.52 -16.78
N GLN A 126 19.42 -8.76 -16.54
CA GLN A 126 19.95 -9.18 -15.25
C GLN A 126 21.40 -9.63 -15.35
N PHE A 127 22.23 -9.05 -14.49
CA PHE A 127 23.59 -9.50 -14.22
C PHE A 127 23.67 -9.87 -12.74
N GLY A 128 24.34 -10.98 -12.46
CA GLY A 128 24.58 -11.42 -11.09
C GLY A 128 24.70 -12.93 -11.00
N PRO A 129 25.07 -13.45 -9.82
CA PRO A 129 25.12 -14.88 -9.59
C PRO A 129 23.72 -15.51 -9.47
N MET A 130 22.68 -14.71 -9.21
CA MET A 130 21.29 -15.17 -9.06
C MET A 130 20.33 -14.18 -9.74
N PRO A 131 19.28 -14.68 -10.43
CA PRO A 131 18.24 -13.82 -11.00
C PRO A 131 17.38 -13.18 -9.91
N PHE A 132 16.92 -11.95 -10.15
CA PHE A 132 15.99 -11.24 -9.29
C PHE A 132 14.55 -11.70 -9.58
N ALA A 133 13.94 -12.34 -8.58
CA ALA A 133 12.70 -13.09 -8.71
C ALA A 133 11.43 -12.34 -8.27
N SER A 134 11.32 -11.05 -8.59
CA SER A 134 10.14 -10.26 -8.22
C SER A 134 9.22 -9.98 -9.40
N ASP A 135 7.92 -10.09 -9.14
CA ASP A 135 6.85 -9.74 -10.05
C ASP A 135 6.45 -8.26 -9.94
N ALA A 136 5.96 -7.70 -11.05
CA ALA A 136 5.15 -6.50 -11.04
C ALA A 136 4.16 -6.53 -12.20
N ILE A 137 3.09 -5.74 -12.11
CA ILE A 137 2.11 -5.60 -13.20
C ILE A 137 1.88 -4.12 -13.54
N ARG A 138 1.61 -3.87 -14.81
CA ARG A 138 1.32 -2.53 -15.37
C ARG A 138 -0.07 -2.52 -15.98
N VAL A 139 -1.05 -2.34 -15.10
CA VAL A 139 -2.48 -2.20 -15.37
C VAL A 139 -3.06 -1.25 -14.30
N GLY A 140 -4.31 -0.80 -14.45
CA GLY A 140 -4.95 0.06 -13.46
C GLY A 140 -4.86 -0.50 -12.04
N GLY A 141 -4.38 0.29 -11.08
CA GLY A 141 -4.16 -0.15 -9.70
C GLY A 141 -2.80 -0.80 -9.41
N GLY A 142 -2.07 -1.22 -10.46
CA GLY A 142 -0.72 -1.76 -10.40
C GLY A 142 -0.56 -3.00 -9.50
N THR A 143 0.65 -3.21 -8.98
CA THR A 143 1.04 -4.36 -8.14
C THR A 143 0.16 -4.55 -6.89
N THR A 144 -0.62 -3.56 -6.46
CA THR A 144 -1.59 -3.77 -5.37
C THR A 144 -2.79 -4.66 -5.75
N LEU A 145 -2.94 -5.04 -7.01
CA LEU A 145 -3.94 -6.05 -7.38
C LEU A 145 -3.54 -7.45 -6.90
N HIS A 146 -2.25 -7.80 -6.98
CA HIS A 146 -1.74 -9.12 -6.61
C HIS A 146 -0.83 -9.17 -5.37
N TRP A 147 -0.60 -8.06 -4.67
CA TRP A 147 0.10 -8.08 -3.39
C TRP A 147 -0.64 -8.91 -2.33
N LEU A 148 0.05 -9.34 -1.28
CA LEU A 148 -0.54 -10.13 -0.21
C LEU A 148 -1.54 -9.30 0.63
N GLY A 149 -1.33 -7.99 0.72
CA GLY A 149 -2.10 -7.11 1.61
C GLY A 149 -1.62 -7.13 3.06
N THR A 150 -0.37 -7.52 3.32
CA THR A 150 0.28 -7.37 4.63
C THR A 150 0.78 -5.93 4.77
N THR A 151 0.54 -5.31 5.92
CA THR A 151 0.86 -3.89 6.17
C THR A 151 1.67 -3.70 7.46
N PRO A 152 2.89 -4.26 7.57
CA PRO A 152 3.75 -4.00 8.71
C PRO A 152 4.26 -2.56 8.69
N ARG A 153 4.54 -2.02 9.88
CA ARG A 153 5.30 -0.79 10.06
C ARG A 153 6.79 -1.13 10.25
N MET A 154 7.70 -0.26 9.81
CA MET A 154 9.11 -0.35 10.20
C MET A 154 9.25 -0.05 11.70
N LEU A 155 10.14 -0.75 12.38
CA LEU A 155 10.41 -0.60 13.80
C LEU A 155 11.36 0.60 14.04
N PRO A 156 11.42 1.19 15.25
CA PRO A 156 12.23 2.40 15.48
C PRO A 156 13.73 2.19 15.28
N ASN A 157 14.23 1.00 15.59
CA ASN A 157 15.60 0.55 15.36
C ASN A 157 15.95 0.46 13.86
N ASP A 158 14.98 0.18 12.98
CA ASP A 158 15.20 0.16 11.51
C ASP A 158 15.64 1.52 10.96
N PHE A 159 15.35 2.62 11.68
CA PHE A 159 15.77 3.97 11.30
C PHE A 159 17.22 4.28 11.70
N LYS A 160 17.85 3.43 12.53
CA LYS A 160 19.12 3.72 13.22
C LYS A 160 20.09 2.54 13.15
N LEU A 161 20.21 1.88 12.00
CA LEU A 161 20.97 0.63 11.87
C LEU A 161 22.46 0.76 12.22
N THR A 162 23.11 1.88 11.90
CA THR A 162 24.52 2.11 12.30
C THR A 162 24.63 2.40 13.79
N GLU A 163 23.78 3.28 14.32
CA GLU A 163 23.81 3.65 15.74
C GLU A 163 23.51 2.45 16.66
N LYS A 164 22.55 1.60 16.28
CA LYS A 164 22.10 0.46 17.08
C LYS A 164 22.93 -0.80 16.86
N TYR A 165 23.37 -1.06 15.62
CA TYR A 165 23.95 -2.34 15.23
C TYR A 165 25.34 -2.23 14.60
N GLY A 166 25.90 -1.02 14.46
CA GLY A 166 27.19 -0.81 13.80
C GLY A 166 27.20 -1.18 12.32
N ILE A 167 26.03 -1.36 11.70
CA ILE A 167 25.92 -1.72 10.28
C ILE A 167 26.31 -0.52 9.43
N THR A 168 27.25 -0.72 8.50
CA THR A 168 27.71 0.30 7.56
C THR A 168 27.88 -0.28 6.16
N ILE A 169 27.79 0.55 5.13
CA ILE A 169 28.05 0.13 3.73
C ILE A 169 29.35 0.72 3.20
N PRO A 170 30.04 0.03 2.27
CA PRO A 170 31.18 0.61 1.57
C PRO A 170 30.78 1.89 0.84
N LYS A 171 31.59 2.93 0.99
CA LYS A 171 31.41 4.19 0.25
C LYS A 171 32.26 4.13 -1.02
N PRO A 172 31.68 4.38 -2.22
CA PRO A 172 32.49 4.45 -3.44
C PRO A 172 33.62 5.48 -3.28
N ASN A 173 34.85 5.08 -3.63
CA ASN A 173 36.06 5.92 -3.59
C ASN A 173 36.45 6.45 -2.20
N SER A 174 36.12 5.73 -1.12
CA SER A 174 36.55 6.09 0.24
C SER A 174 36.83 4.84 1.07
N GLU A 175 37.88 4.89 1.89
CA GLU A 175 38.18 3.86 2.90
C GLU A 175 37.24 3.96 4.12
N GLU A 176 36.57 5.10 4.30
CA GLU A 176 35.61 5.30 5.38
C GLU A 176 34.25 4.71 5.01
N PRO A 177 33.67 3.85 5.87
CA PRO A 177 32.36 3.28 5.63
C PRO A 177 31.25 4.33 5.80
N SER A 178 30.15 4.21 5.04
CA SER A 178 28.98 5.09 5.18
C SER A 178 27.97 4.53 6.18
N PRO A 179 27.40 5.39 7.05
CA PRO A 179 26.31 5.00 7.92
C PRO A 179 25.03 4.70 7.12
N VAL A 180 24.18 3.84 7.68
CA VAL A 180 22.88 3.40 7.17
C VAL A 180 21.80 3.78 8.18
N ASN A 181 21.79 5.05 8.58
CA ASN A 181 20.71 5.63 9.38
C ASN A 181 19.80 6.44 8.45
N TRP A 182 18.49 6.38 8.69
CA TRP A 182 17.53 7.20 7.99
C TRP A 182 17.66 8.66 8.44
N PRO A 183 17.43 9.64 7.54
CA PRO A 183 17.46 11.05 7.90
C PRO A 183 16.21 11.53 8.67
N ILE A 184 15.29 10.61 8.94
CA ILE A 184 14.04 10.80 9.70
C ILE A 184 13.95 9.69 10.74
N ASN A 185 13.15 9.91 11.78
CA ASN A 185 12.87 8.90 12.79
C ASN A 185 11.43 8.35 12.69
N TYR A 186 11.15 7.34 13.53
CA TYR A 186 9.83 6.71 13.58
C TYR A 186 8.71 7.70 13.96
N ASP A 187 8.93 8.59 14.91
CA ASP A 187 7.90 9.55 15.36
C ASP A 187 7.50 10.52 14.25
N GLU A 188 8.44 10.86 13.36
CA GLU A 188 8.14 11.65 12.16
C GLU A 188 7.27 10.86 11.17
N LEU A 189 7.48 9.55 11.02
CA LEU A 189 6.74 8.71 10.08
C LEU A 189 5.42 8.17 10.65
N LYS A 190 5.29 8.05 11.97
CA LYS A 190 4.12 7.49 12.67
C LYS A 190 2.79 8.08 12.21
N PRO A 191 2.60 9.41 12.12
CA PRO A 191 1.35 9.98 11.62
C PRO A 191 1.01 9.54 10.19
N TYR A 192 2.02 9.32 9.34
CA TYR A 192 1.83 8.86 7.97
C TYR A 192 1.48 7.38 7.89
N TYR A 193 1.99 6.55 8.80
CA TYR A 193 1.50 5.17 8.95
C TYR A 193 0.02 5.14 9.30
N GLU A 194 -0.42 5.97 10.25
CA GLU A 194 -1.83 6.02 10.65
C GLU A 194 -2.73 6.52 9.50
N MET A 195 -2.27 7.49 8.71
CA MET A 195 -2.97 7.93 7.49
C MET A 195 -3.05 6.83 6.44
N ALA A 196 -1.95 6.10 6.22
CA ALA A 196 -1.91 5.01 5.26
C ALA A 196 -2.82 3.86 5.69
N GLU A 197 -2.81 3.50 6.97
CA GLU A 197 -3.67 2.46 7.55
C GLU A 197 -5.15 2.83 7.46
N PHE A 198 -5.49 4.11 7.70
CA PHE A 198 -6.83 4.64 7.46
C PHE A 198 -7.26 4.50 6.00
N GLU A 199 -6.41 4.94 5.07
CA GLU A 199 -6.73 4.95 3.64
C GLU A 199 -6.85 3.54 3.05
N ILE A 200 -5.95 2.64 3.46
CA ILE A 200 -5.95 1.21 3.07
C ILE A 200 -7.15 0.48 3.70
N GLY A 201 -7.55 0.88 4.91
CA GLY A 201 -8.45 0.09 5.75
C GLY A 201 -7.73 -1.13 6.29
N VAL A 202 -6.84 -0.91 7.25
CA VAL A 202 -6.08 -1.98 7.88
C VAL A 202 -6.87 -2.63 9.01
N SER A 203 -6.88 -3.96 9.03
CA SER A 203 -7.33 -4.80 10.13
C SER A 203 -6.15 -5.25 10.97
N GLY A 204 -6.32 -5.27 12.29
CA GLY A 204 -5.29 -5.76 13.22
C GLY A 204 -5.63 -5.49 14.68
N ASP A 205 -4.79 -6.01 15.57
CA ASP A 205 -4.85 -5.75 17.00
C ASP A 205 -3.48 -5.29 17.49
N VAL A 206 -3.43 -4.04 17.97
CA VAL A 206 -2.21 -3.43 18.54
C VAL A 206 -1.68 -4.24 19.72
N SER A 207 -2.55 -4.83 20.55
CA SER A 207 -2.14 -5.65 21.71
C SER A 207 -1.49 -6.99 21.32
N ARG A 208 -1.53 -7.34 20.03
CA ARG A 208 -0.84 -8.50 19.47
C ARG A 208 0.46 -8.14 18.77
N GLN A 209 0.69 -6.85 18.50
CA GLN A 209 1.93 -6.36 17.90
C GLN A 209 3.01 -6.19 18.99
N GLU A 210 3.42 -7.29 19.60
CA GLU A 210 4.55 -7.34 20.52
C GLU A 210 5.74 -7.97 19.79
N TYR A 211 6.89 -7.32 19.78
CA TYR A 211 8.11 -7.81 19.14
C TYR A 211 9.24 -7.93 20.17
N PRO A 212 10.21 -8.83 19.97
CA PRO A 212 11.33 -9.01 20.89
C PRO A 212 12.41 -7.94 20.65
N ILE A 213 12.03 -6.67 20.84
CA ILE A 213 12.91 -5.50 20.72
C ILE A 213 12.93 -4.73 22.05
N ASP A 214 13.97 -3.95 22.27
CA ASP A 214 14.14 -3.16 23.50
C ASP A 214 13.21 -1.93 23.55
N GLU A 215 12.76 -1.46 22.38
CA GLU A 215 11.86 -0.32 22.27
C GLU A 215 10.45 -0.61 22.79
N SER A 216 9.85 0.36 23.49
CA SER A 216 8.51 0.24 24.04
C SER A 216 7.45 0.22 22.94
N MET A 217 6.67 -0.86 22.87
CA MET A 217 5.52 -0.94 21.95
C MET A 217 4.38 0.01 22.36
N GLU A 218 4.32 0.41 23.63
CA GLU A 218 3.43 1.46 24.11
C GLU A 218 3.81 2.82 23.53
N GLU A 219 5.11 3.13 23.42
CA GLU A 219 5.56 4.37 22.74
C GLU A 219 5.31 4.28 21.23
N TYR A 220 5.57 3.10 20.66
CA TYR A 220 5.39 2.81 19.24
C TYR A 220 3.97 3.08 18.75
N TYR A 221 2.95 2.47 19.37
CA TYR A 221 1.55 2.67 18.99
C TYR A 221 0.87 3.80 19.78
N GLY A 222 1.24 4.07 21.03
CA GLY A 222 0.51 4.97 21.91
C GLY A 222 -0.94 4.51 22.11
N ASN A 223 -1.89 5.45 22.06
CA ASN A 223 -3.32 5.17 22.14
C ASN A 223 -3.94 4.74 20.80
N TYR A 224 -3.12 4.40 19.81
CA TYR A 224 -3.61 4.02 18.49
C TYR A 224 -4.36 2.68 18.51
N VAL A 225 -5.37 2.57 17.66
CA VAL A 225 -6.04 1.31 17.31
C VAL A 225 -6.21 1.25 15.80
N PHE A 226 -6.21 0.05 15.22
CA PHE A 226 -6.43 -0.11 13.78
C PHE A 226 -7.88 0.23 13.37
N PRO A 227 -8.11 0.69 12.12
CA PRO A 227 -9.45 0.98 11.60
C PRO A 227 -10.44 -0.16 11.71
N MET A 228 -9.95 -1.40 11.59
CA MET A 228 -10.76 -2.61 11.73
C MET A 228 -10.09 -3.60 12.70
N GLU A 229 -10.91 -4.43 13.33
CA GLU A 229 -10.47 -5.49 14.25
C GLU A 229 -9.62 -6.55 13.53
N GLU A 230 -8.80 -7.30 14.26
CA GLU A 230 -8.03 -8.39 13.67
C GLU A 230 -8.93 -9.43 12.98
N ILE A 231 -8.49 -9.94 11.82
CA ILE A 231 -9.13 -11.11 11.20
C ILE A 231 -8.84 -12.34 12.08
N PRO A 232 -9.86 -13.11 12.51
CA PRO A 232 -9.65 -14.27 13.36
C PRO A 232 -8.62 -15.25 12.79
N GLN A 233 -7.70 -15.69 13.65
CA GLN A 233 -6.66 -16.67 13.29
C GLN A 233 -7.28 -18.04 12.99
N SER A 234 -6.67 -18.77 12.05
CA SER A 234 -7.13 -20.11 11.71
C SER A 234 -6.77 -21.13 12.79
N TYR A 235 -7.42 -22.30 12.74
CA TYR A 235 -7.05 -23.42 13.62
C TYR A 235 -5.57 -23.82 13.46
N MET A 236 -5.03 -23.74 12.23
CA MET A 236 -3.62 -24.04 11.96
C MET A 236 -2.70 -23.04 12.65
N ASP A 237 -3.02 -21.75 12.62
CA ASP A 237 -2.25 -20.70 13.31
C ASP A 237 -2.20 -20.98 14.82
N HIS A 238 -3.33 -21.34 15.43
CA HIS A 238 -3.36 -21.73 16.84
C HIS A 238 -2.48 -22.95 17.14
N LYS A 239 -2.43 -23.94 16.24
CA LYS A 239 -1.58 -25.14 16.42
C LYS A 239 -0.09 -24.82 16.27
N ILE A 240 0.27 -23.92 15.36
CA ILE A 240 1.63 -23.43 15.23
C ILE A 240 2.05 -22.67 16.49
N VAL A 241 1.21 -21.73 16.97
CA VAL A 241 1.46 -20.97 18.21
C VAL A 241 1.64 -21.91 19.40
N GLU A 242 0.82 -22.96 19.53
CA GLU A 242 0.94 -23.96 20.58
C GLU A 242 2.27 -24.72 20.51
N GLY A 243 2.68 -25.14 19.31
CA GLY A 243 3.93 -25.87 19.08
C GLY A 243 5.19 -25.03 19.31
N LEU A 244 5.11 -23.70 19.15
CA LEU A 244 6.24 -22.79 19.38
C LEU A 244 6.47 -22.46 20.86
N LYS A 245 5.56 -22.80 21.76
CA LYS A 245 5.69 -22.47 23.19
C LYS A 245 6.98 -23.04 23.79
N GLY A 246 7.79 -22.16 24.40
CA GLY A 246 9.06 -22.53 25.01
C GLY A 246 10.18 -22.86 24.03
N THR A 247 9.97 -22.60 22.73
CA THR A 247 11.01 -22.77 21.70
C THR A 247 11.76 -21.47 21.47
N SER A 248 13.02 -21.60 21.08
CA SER A 248 13.94 -20.48 20.86
C SER A 248 14.91 -20.81 19.73
N VAL A 249 15.53 -19.77 19.17
CA VAL A 249 16.66 -19.90 18.25
C VAL A 249 17.89 -19.23 18.87
N LYS A 250 19.04 -19.88 18.74
CA LYS A 250 20.32 -19.32 19.16
C LYS A 250 20.96 -18.57 18.00
N LEU A 251 21.03 -17.25 18.11
CA LEU A 251 21.75 -16.36 17.19
C LEU A 251 23.03 -15.84 17.85
N SER A 252 23.86 -15.13 17.07
CA SER A 252 25.04 -14.43 17.61
C SER A 252 24.70 -13.38 18.67
N SER A 253 23.49 -12.83 18.60
CA SER A 253 22.94 -11.87 19.57
C SER A 253 22.38 -12.51 20.84
N GLY A 254 22.34 -13.85 20.93
CA GLY A 254 21.80 -14.57 22.08
C GLY A 254 20.68 -15.55 21.72
N GLU A 255 19.95 -15.98 22.74
CA GLU A 255 18.79 -16.86 22.58
C GLU A 255 17.53 -16.02 22.43
N ILE A 256 16.83 -16.19 21.30
CA ILE A 256 15.63 -15.41 20.97
C ILE A 256 14.42 -16.36 20.96
N PRO A 257 13.36 -16.08 21.74
CA PRO A 257 12.15 -16.89 21.72
C PRO A 257 11.48 -16.81 20.35
N LEU A 258 11.01 -17.95 19.86
CA LEU A 258 10.20 -17.97 18.64
C LEU A 258 8.76 -17.63 18.98
N MET A 259 8.22 -16.63 18.30
CA MET A 259 6.85 -16.17 18.48
C MET A 259 6.15 -16.01 17.13
N MET A 260 4.83 -16.12 17.15
CA MET A 260 3.99 -15.88 15.99
C MET A 260 3.05 -14.72 16.32
N VAL A 261 3.14 -13.67 15.51
CA VAL A 261 2.37 -12.44 15.66
C VAL A 261 1.46 -12.29 14.44
N PRO A 262 0.14 -12.12 14.63
CA PRO A 262 -0.77 -11.75 13.56
C PRO A 262 -0.29 -10.48 12.86
N SER A 263 -0.04 -10.56 11.55
CA SER A 263 0.33 -9.36 10.79
C SER A 263 -0.90 -8.46 10.58
N PRO A 264 -0.76 -7.12 10.67
CA PRO A 264 -1.79 -6.19 10.23
C PRO A 264 -2.02 -6.35 8.72
N GLN A 265 -3.28 -6.24 8.29
CA GLN A 265 -3.68 -6.61 6.93
C GLN A 265 -4.54 -5.52 6.30
N GLY A 266 -4.21 -5.09 5.08
CA GLY A 266 -5.08 -4.29 4.21
C GLY A 266 -6.23 -5.13 3.66
N ARG A 267 -7.03 -5.71 4.56
CA ARG A 267 -8.16 -6.60 4.28
C ARG A 267 -9.31 -6.22 5.19
N ASN A 268 -10.50 -6.17 4.62
CA ASN A 268 -11.68 -5.79 5.36
C ASN A 268 -12.06 -6.86 6.42
N SER A 269 -12.23 -6.40 7.65
CA SER A 269 -12.81 -7.14 8.77
C SER A 269 -13.89 -6.27 9.42
N ILE A 270 -14.11 -6.37 10.73
CA ILE A 270 -15.11 -5.59 11.48
C ILE A 270 -14.57 -4.19 11.76
N PRO A 271 -15.24 -3.11 11.29
CA PRO A 271 -14.94 -1.75 11.74
C PRO A 271 -14.77 -1.69 13.25
N ASN A 272 -13.61 -1.21 13.71
CA ASN A 272 -13.27 -1.21 15.12
C ASN A 272 -14.03 -0.07 15.81
N PRO A 273 -14.96 -0.34 16.75
CA PRO A 273 -15.73 0.71 17.41
C PRO A 273 -14.84 1.72 18.17
N LYS A 274 -13.66 1.28 18.64
CA LYS A 274 -12.68 2.14 19.32
C LYS A 274 -11.96 3.09 18.36
N TYR A 275 -11.91 2.78 17.07
CA TYR A 275 -11.39 3.70 16.06
C TYR A 275 -12.30 4.92 15.92
N GLY A 276 -13.60 4.72 16.19
CA GLY A 276 -14.61 5.75 16.22
C GLY A 276 -15.04 6.18 14.81
N LYS A 277 -14.82 7.45 14.51
CA LYS A 277 -15.34 8.08 13.31
C LYS A 277 -14.36 7.98 12.15
N THR A 278 -14.88 8.11 10.94
CA THR A 278 -14.05 8.33 9.76
C THR A 278 -13.19 9.58 9.95
N LYS A 279 -12.10 9.67 9.19
CA LYS A 279 -11.12 10.75 9.28
C LYS A 279 -10.91 11.38 7.91
N ILE A 280 -10.37 12.59 7.87
CA ILE A 280 -9.91 13.22 6.63
C ILE A 280 -8.45 13.61 6.77
N ILE A 281 -7.74 13.58 5.66
CA ILE A 281 -6.34 14.02 5.62
C ILE A 281 -6.34 15.47 5.17
N LYS A 282 -5.91 16.38 6.05
CA LYS A 282 -5.80 17.81 5.76
C LYS A 282 -4.35 18.21 5.53
N ALA A 283 -4.13 19.17 4.64
CA ALA A 283 -2.85 19.83 4.43
C ALA A 283 -2.81 21.14 5.24
N GLU A 284 -2.01 21.16 6.30
CA GLU A 284 -1.79 22.35 7.11
C GLU A 284 -0.51 23.08 6.66
N PRO A 285 -0.53 24.41 6.55
CA PRO A 285 0.65 25.18 6.14
C PRO A 285 1.76 25.12 7.20
N LYS A 286 3.01 25.07 6.74
CA LYS A 286 4.23 25.28 7.52
C LYS A 286 5.05 26.42 6.92
N ASP A 287 6.10 26.85 7.62
CA ASP A 287 7.06 27.87 7.15
C ASP A 287 7.58 27.57 5.73
N SER A 288 7.76 26.28 5.40
CA SER A 288 8.00 25.80 4.04
C SER A 288 7.05 24.66 3.69
N GLY A 289 6.05 24.94 2.85
CA GLY A 289 5.15 23.93 2.29
C GLY A 289 4.00 23.54 3.23
N TYR A 290 3.70 22.23 3.27
CA TYR A 290 2.55 21.68 3.98
C TYR A 290 2.93 20.45 4.81
N LYS A 291 2.25 20.26 5.94
CA LYS A 291 2.23 19.02 6.70
C LYS A 291 0.85 18.38 6.59
N LEU A 292 0.81 17.09 6.29
CA LEU A 292 -0.44 16.34 6.34
C LEU A 292 -0.78 16.03 7.80
N VAL A 293 -2.04 16.16 8.15
CA VAL A 293 -2.58 15.79 9.46
C VAL A 293 -3.86 14.98 9.28
N LEU A 294 -4.08 14.05 10.21
CA LEU A 294 -5.26 13.21 10.24
C LEU A 294 -6.30 13.88 11.15
N ASP A 295 -7.32 14.46 10.54
CA ASP A 295 -8.36 15.23 11.21
C ASP A 295 -9.57 14.32 11.50
N SER A 296 -10.05 14.37 12.74
CA SER A 296 -11.16 13.55 13.26
C SER A 296 -12.46 14.35 13.43
N SER A 297 -12.63 15.46 12.71
CA SER A 297 -13.82 16.32 12.79
C SER A 297 -15.05 15.72 12.09
N GLU A 298 -14.83 14.72 11.25
CA GLU A 298 -15.89 13.97 10.57
C GLU A 298 -16.86 13.34 11.58
N LYS A 299 -18.13 13.26 11.16
CA LYS A 299 -19.22 12.81 12.04
C LYS A 299 -19.66 11.38 11.77
N GLU A 300 -19.32 10.83 10.61
CA GLU A 300 -19.72 9.49 10.20
C GLU A 300 -18.86 8.41 10.86
N GLU A 301 -19.48 7.26 11.16
CA GLU A 301 -18.74 6.08 11.62
C GLU A 301 -17.83 5.55 10.52
N TYR A 302 -16.68 4.98 10.90
CA TYR A 302 -15.80 4.32 9.96
C TYR A 302 -16.52 3.14 9.27
N LYS A 303 -16.42 3.07 7.95
CA LYS A 303 -16.97 1.98 7.14
C LYS A 303 -15.88 1.34 6.29
N ALA A 304 -15.89 0.02 6.23
CA ALA A 304 -15.06 -0.73 5.29
C ALA A 304 -15.47 -0.41 3.85
N LEU A 305 -14.50 -0.27 2.96
CA LEU A 305 -14.76 -0.01 1.55
C LEU A 305 -14.91 -1.33 0.81
N GLY A 306 -16.08 -1.60 0.24
CA GLY A 306 -16.34 -2.78 -0.58
C GLY A 306 -15.52 -2.85 -1.87
N SER A 307 -15.99 -3.64 -2.83
CA SER A 307 -15.37 -3.77 -4.15
C SER A 307 -15.54 -2.50 -4.97
N VAL A 308 -14.71 -2.33 -5.99
CA VAL A 308 -14.69 -1.13 -6.84
C VAL A 308 -15.99 -0.97 -7.64
N TRP A 309 -16.66 -2.08 -7.96
CA TRP A 309 -17.89 -2.10 -8.77
C TRP A 309 -19.18 -2.30 -7.96
N ASN A 310 -19.12 -2.92 -6.78
CA ASN A 310 -20.29 -3.18 -5.93
C ASN A 310 -19.93 -2.93 -4.45
N PRO A 311 -20.47 -1.87 -3.83
CA PRO A 311 -20.14 -1.53 -2.44
C PRO A 311 -20.58 -2.59 -1.43
N TYR A 312 -21.56 -3.45 -1.78
CA TYR A 312 -22.05 -4.53 -0.92
C TYR A 312 -21.26 -5.85 -1.07
N MET A 313 -20.25 -5.87 -1.94
CA MET A 313 -19.34 -7.00 -2.12
C MET A 313 -18.00 -6.67 -1.48
N GLY A 314 -17.35 -7.65 -0.84
CA GLY A 314 -16.02 -7.43 -0.26
C GLY A 314 -16.02 -6.54 0.98
N GLU A 315 -17.16 -6.28 1.61
CA GLU A 315 -17.23 -5.57 2.89
C GLU A 315 -16.51 -6.33 4.02
N ARG A 316 -16.28 -7.65 3.84
CA ARG A 316 -15.52 -8.51 4.74
C ARG A 316 -14.67 -9.51 3.97
N CYS A 317 -13.57 -9.95 4.56
CA CYS A 317 -12.81 -11.11 4.10
C CYS A 317 -13.67 -12.38 4.20
N GLU A 318 -13.89 -13.05 3.08
CA GLU A 318 -14.70 -14.29 2.99
C GLU A 318 -13.85 -15.57 3.03
N GLY A 319 -12.55 -15.47 3.35
CA GLY A 319 -11.70 -16.66 3.49
C GLY A 319 -11.39 -17.42 2.19
N ASN A 320 -11.45 -16.75 1.04
CA ASN A 320 -11.20 -17.33 -0.30
C ASN A 320 -9.79 -17.97 -0.47
N ALA A 321 -8.87 -17.78 0.47
CA ALA A 321 -7.46 -18.24 0.40
C ALA A 321 -6.70 -17.84 -0.89
N SER A 322 -7.20 -16.85 -1.63
CA SER A 322 -6.64 -16.34 -2.89
C SER A 322 -6.31 -14.85 -2.74
N CYS A 323 -5.58 -14.48 -1.68
CA CYS A 323 -5.17 -13.08 -1.52
C CYS A 323 -4.20 -12.66 -2.61
N VAL A 324 -3.24 -13.54 -2.92
CA VAL A 324 -2.39 -13.53 -4.10
C VAL A 324 -2.83 -14.69 -5.00
N PRO A 325 -3.01 -14.50 -6.31
CA PRO A 325 -2.80 -13.26 -7.06
C PRO A 325 -4.05 -12.36 -7.18
N ILE A 326 -5.24 -12.87 -6.83
CA ILE A 326 -6.50 -12.14 -7.05
C ILE A 326 -7.57 -12.50 -6.02
N CYS A 327 -8.06 -11.50 -5.29
CA CYS A 327 -9.12 -11.65 -4.29
C CYS A 327 -10.49 -11.56 -4.97
N PRO A 328 -11.29 -12.64 -5.06
CA PRO A 328 -12.49 -12.66 -5.89
C PRO A 328 -13.53 -11.59 -5.52
N VAL A 329 -13.61 -11.27 -4.23
CA VAL A 329 -14.59 -10.32 -3.67
C VAL A 329 -14.01 -8.92 -3.46
N GLN A 330 -12.72 -8.73 -3.74
CA GLN A 330 -11.98 -7.49 -3.45
C GLN A 330 -12.08 -7.01 -1.98
N ALA A 331 -12.16 -7.93 -1.02
CA ALA A 331 -12.05 -7.56 0.40
C ALA A 331 -10.64 -7.04 0.76
N LYS A 332 -9.62 -7.46 0.01
CA LYS A 332 -8.25 -6.92 0.07
C LYS A 332 -8.20 -5.55 -0.61
N TYR A 333 -7.53 -4.59 0.01
CA TYR A 333 -7.23 -3.31 -0.61
C TYR A 333 -6.46 -3.48 -1.91
N ASN A 334 -6.79 -2.63 -2.87
CA ASN A 334 -5.97 -2.34 -4.04
C ASN A 334 -6.21 -0.86 -4.38
N ALA A 335 -5.27 -0.24 -5.10
CA ALA A 335 -5.26 1.19 -5.34
C ALA A 335 -6.49 1.70 -6.12
N LEU A 336 -7.20 0.81 -6.85
CA LEU A 336 -8.46 1.18 -7.51
C LEU A 336 -9.53 1.62 -6.51
N LYS A 337 -9.51 1.12 -5.25
CA LYS A 337 -10.42 1.60 -4.21
C LYS A 337 -10.20 3.08 -3.89
N THR A 338 -8.94 3.51 -3.86
CA THR A 338 -8.56 4.92 -3.67
C THR A 338 -8.97 5.77 -4.88
N LEU A 339 -8.75 5.26 -6.10
CA LEU A 339 -9.20 5.93 -7.32
C LEU A 339 -10.72 6.05 -7.40
N LYS A 340 -11.47 5.04 -6.95
CA LYS A 340 -12.93 5.08 -6.96
C LYS A 340 -13.48 6.21 -6.10
N LYS A 341 -12.82 6.54 -4.98
CA LYS A 341 -13.16 7.71 -4.14
C LYS A 341 -13.05 9.05 -4.89
N LEU A 342 -12.21 9.13 -5.94
CA LEU A 342 -12.07 10.33 -6.76
C LEU A 342 -13.28 10.56 -7.66
N TYR A 343 -13.85 9.48 -8.20
CA TYR A 343 -14.93 9.53 -9.19
C TYR A 343 -16.32 9.74 -8.58
N ILE A 344 -16.47 9.52 -7.28
CA ILE A 344 -17.75 9.67 -6.56
C ILE A 344 -17.96 11.12 -6.07
N LYS A 345 -16.94 11.98 -6.18
CA LYS A 345 -16.98 13.41 -5.83
C LYS A 345 -17.33 14.27 -7.03
#